data_AF-A0A916DV38-F1
#
_entry.id   AF-A0A916DV38-F1
#
_cell.length_a   1.000
_cell.length_b   1.000
_cell.length_c   1.000
_cell.angle_alpha   90.00
_cell.angle_beta   90.00
_cell.angle_gamma   90.00
#
_symmetry.space_group_name_H-M   'P 1'
#
loop_
_entity.id
_entity.type
_entity.pdbx_description
1 polymer ?
#
loop_
_entity_poly.entity_id
_entity_poly.type
_entity_poly.pdbx_seq_one_letter_code
_entity_poly.pdbx_strand_id
1 'polypeptide(L)'
;MSKRKTKKINYNSIALLNCPENDGGAYIRIRMYGDVNKKGSSYDCQITISDCNNRALLHGEFGSPEGKYNTLYKINTLIDELEKAKKELEAITEEHHLKIKAPE
;
A
#
# COMPACT_ATOMS: atom_id res chain seq x y z
N MET A 1 23.96 -32.45 -7.85
CA MET A 1 22.73 -31.70 -8.20
C MET A 1 22.33 -30.81 -7.03
N SER A 2 22.49 -29.49 -7.16
CA SER A 2 22.16 -28.54 -6.09
C SER A 2 20.65 -28.32 -6.01
N LYS A 3 20.04 -28.61 -4.85
CA LYS A 3 18.62 -28.33 -4.58
C LYS A 3 18.44 -26.81 -4.47
N ARG A 4 17.89 -26.16 -5.50
CA ARG A 4 17.52 -24.73 -5.42
C ARG A 4 16.46 -24.57 -4.31
N LYS A 5 16.79 -23.81 -3.26
CA LYS A 5 15.86 -23.48 -2.17
C LYS A 5 14.79 -22.53 -2.70
N THR A 6 13.55 -23.00 -2.73
CA THR A 6 12.35 -22.22 -3.08
C THR A 6 12.08 -21.16 -2.03
N LYS A 7 12.12 -19.87 -2.39
CA LYS A 7 11.83 -18.76 -1.47
C LYS A 7 10.43 -18.22 -1.77
N LYS A 8 9.50 -18.50 -0.87
CA LYS A 8 8.14 -17.94 -0.92
C LYS A 8 8.13 -16.57 -0.27
N ILE A 9 7.47 -15.60 -0.91
CA ILE A 9 7.13 -14.30 -0.32
C ILE A 9 5.67 -14.36 0.06
N ASN A 10 5.38 -14.09 1.32
CA ASN A 10 4.03 -13.98 1.86
C ASN A 10 3.99 -12.77 2.80
N TYR A 11 3.32 -11.71 2.37
CA TYR A 11 3.09 -10.51 3.17
C TYR A 11 1.62 -10.12 3.07
N ASN A 12 0.99 -9.89 4.22
CA ASN A 12 -0.39 -9.42 4.32
C ASN A 12 -0.51 -8.52 5.55
N SER A 13 -0.87 -7.26 5.34
CA SER A 13 -1.07 -6.27 6.39
C SER A 13 -2.39 -5.54 6.18
N ILE A 14 -3.06 -5.17 7.28
CA ILE A 14 -4.28 -4.37 7.28
C ILE A 14 -4.13 -3.33 8.38
N ALA A 15 -4.42 -2.07 8.07
CA ALA A 15 -4.48 -0.98 9.05
C ALA A 15 -5.76 -0.16 8.83
N LEU A 16 -6.44 0.21 9.91
CA LEU A 16 -7.57 1.13 9.87
C LEU A 16 -7.05 2.56 9.69
N LEU A 17 -7.74 3.35 8.88
CA LEU A 17 -7.31 4.71 8.53
C LEU A 17 -8.12 5.81 9.22
N ASN A 18 -9.24 5.49 9.85
CA ASN A 18 -10.11 6.51 10.43
C ASN A 18 -9.62 6.94 11.81
N CYS A 19 -9.88 8.20 12.12
CA CYS A 19 -10.03 8.64 13.51
C CYS A 19 -11.37 8.10 14.04
N PRO A 20 -11.37 7.17 15.02
CA PRO A 20 -12.60 6.50 15.47
C PRO A 20 -13.68 7.46 15.99
N GLU A 21 -13.28 8.65 16.43
CA GLU A 21 -14.17 9.69 16.94
C GLU A 21 -14.92 10.45 15.82
N ASN A 22 -14.40 10.43 14.59
CA ASN A 22 -14.88 11.29 13.49
C ASN A 22 -15.35 10.53 12.25
N ASP A 23 -14.90 9.29 12.04
CA ASP A 23 -15.30 8.49 10.87
C ASP A 23 -15.21 6.98 11.15
N GLY A 24 -16.10 6.21 10.53
CA GLY A 24 -16.21 4.77 10.70
C GLY A 24 -16.23 4.05 9.37
N GLY A 25 -15.07 3.73 8.79
CA GLY A 25 -15.05 2.76 7.69
C GLY A 25 -13.81 2.60 6.82
N ALA A 26 -12.82 3.49 6.84
CA ALA A 26 -11.62 3.37 6.01
C ALA A 26 -10.52 2.45 6.54
N TYR A 27 -9.88 1.72 5.63
CA TYR A 27 -8.72 0.87 5.87
C TYR A 27 -7.78 0.82 4.66
N ILE A 28 -6.51 0.49 4.93
CA ILE A 28 -5.53 0.08 3.93
C ILE A 28 -5.23 -1.41 4.13
N ARG A 29 -5.17 -2.16 3.03
CA ARG A 29 -4.74 -3.55 3.01
C ARG A 29 -3.66 -3.75 1.95
N ILE A 30 -2.56 -4.34 2.36
CA ILE A 30 -1.44 -4.67 1.46
C ILE A 30 -1.30 -6.19 1.43
N ARG A 31 -1.36 -6.78 0.24
CA ARG A 31 -1.19 -8.21 0.01
C ARG A 31 -0.12 -8.45 -1.04
N MET A 32 0.84 -9.32 -0.74
CA MET A 32 1.90 -9.71 -1.66
C MET A 32 2.14 -11.22 -1.55
N TYR A 33 1.97 -11.92 -2.66
CA TYR A 33 2.18 -13.37 -2.73
C TYR A 33 3.02 -13.73 -3.95
N GLY A 34 3.96 -14.65 -3.79
CA GLY A 34 4.73 -15.17 -4.93
C GLY A 34 5.80 -16.18 -4.56
N ASP A 35 6.22 -16.97 -5.53
CA ASP A 35 7.32 -17.93 -5.41
C ASP A 35 8.47 -17.49 -6.33
N VAL A 36 9.52 -16.86 -5.78
CA VAL A 36 10.58 -16.18 -6.56
C VAL A 36 11.37 -17.09 -7.50
N ASN A 37 11.17 -18.40 -7.42
CA ASN A 37 11.88 -19.39 -8.23
C ASN A 37 11.01 -20.02 -9.31
N LYS A 38 9.69 -19.76 -9.36
CA LYS A 38 8.85 -20.22 -10.47
C LYS A 38 8.97 -19.27 -11.65
N LYS A 39 9.65 -19.73 -12.70
CA LYS A 39 9.56 -19.12 -14.04
C LYS A 39 8.16 -19.39 -14.59
N GLY A 40 7.22 -18.45 -14.38
CA GLY A 40 5.95 -18.44 -15.14
C GLY A 40 4.64 -18.61 -14.37
N SER A 41 4.51 -18.16 -13.12
CA SER A 41 3.18 -18.11 -12.48
C SER A 41 3.04 -16.95 -11.50
N SER A 42 2.06 -16.07 -11.80
CA SER A 42 1.52 -14.89 -11.10
C SER A 42 2.18 -14.51 -9.78
N TYR A 43 2.93 -13.42 -9.83
CA TYR A 43 3.45 -12.76 -8.64
C TYR A 43 2.65 -11.49 -8.45
N ASP A 44 1.73 -11.47 -7.50
CA ASP A 44 0.77 -10.39 -7.39
C ASP A 44 1.03 -9.58 -6.12
N CYS A 45 1.17 -8.26 -6.29
CA CYS A 45 0.93 -7.29 -5.23
C CYS A 45 -0.41 -6.61 -5.46
N GLN A 46 -1.16 -6.50 -4.37
CA GLN A 46 -2.41 -5.78 -4.32
C GLN A 46 -2.35 -4.84 -3.10
N ILE A 47 -2.34 -3.53 -3.37
CA ILE A 47 -2.59 -2.51 -2.34
C ILE A 47 -4.02 -2.03 -2.54
N THR A 48 -4.85 -2.17 -1.50
CA THR A 48 -6.23 -1.71 -1.47
C THR A 48 -6.35 -0.60 -0.44
N ILE A 49 -6.89 0.54 -0.85
CA ILE A 49 -7.32 1.62 0.05
C ILE A 49 -8.82 1.71 -0.13
N SER A 50 -9.60 1.59 0.95
CA SER A 50 -11.05 1.56 0.85
C SER A 50 -11.66 2.27 2.04
N ASP A 51 -12.75 2.99 1.78
CA ASP A 51 -13.72 3.42 2.78
C ASP A 51 -15.10 2.79 2.46
N CYS A 52 -16.17 3.23 3.13
CA CYS A 52 -17.52 2.75 2.90
C CYS A 52 -18.11 3.13 1.52
N ASN A 53 -17.55 4.13 0.84
CA ASN A 53 -18.02 4.72 -0.40
C ASN A 53 -17.07 4.49 -1.59
N ASN A 54 -15.76 4.34 -1.34
CA ASN A 54 -14.69 4.38 -2.32
C ASN A 54 -13.72 3.23 -2.13
N ARG A 55 -13.16 2.76 -3.25
CA ARG A 55 -12.13 1.72 -3.26
C ARG A 55 -11.12 1.99 -4.37
N ALA A 56 -9.86 2.15 -3.98
CA ALA A 56 -8.72 2.20 -4.89
C ALA A 56 -7.93 0.89 -4.81
N LEU A 57 -7.44 0.43 -5.97
CA LEU A 57 -6.72 -0.83 -6.11
C LEU A 57 -5.48 -0.67 -6.97
N LEU A 58 -4.31 -0.92 -6.39
CA LEU A 58 -3.04 -0.92 -7.11
C LEU A 58 -2.53 -2.34 -7.28
N HIS A 59 -2.30 -2.73 -8.53
CA HIS A 59 -1.74 -4.02 -8.91
C HIS A 59 -0.28 -3.89 -9.36
N GLY A 60 0.55 -4.83 -8.90
CA GLY A 60 1.95 -4.97 -9.26
C GLY A 60 2.34 -6.41 -9.58
N GLU A 61 3.35 -6.55 -10.43
CA GLU A 61 3.92 -7.83 -10.86
C GLU A 61 5.37 -7.96 -10.37
N PHE A 62 5.76 -9.14 -9.87
CA PHE A 62 7.15 -9.42 -9.46
C PHE A 62 7.86 -10.51 -10.27
N GLY A 63 7.29 -10.92 -11.40
CA GLY A 63 7.81 -12.05 -12.19
C GLY A 63 9.09 -11.75 -12.96
N SER A 64 9.26 -10.52 -13.45
CA SER A 64 10.44 -10.06 -14.18
C SER A 64 11.12 -8.87 -13.48
N PRO A 65 12.40 -8.58 -13.75
CA PRO A 65 13.05 -7.36 -13.29
C PRO A 65 12.28 -6.08 -13.65
N GLU A 66 11.74 -6.00 -14.87
CA GLU A 66 10.96 -4.86 -15.37
C GLU A 66 9.64 -4.72 -14.61
N GLY A 67 8.95 -5.84 -14.34
CA GLY A 67 7.73 -5.84 -13.54
C GLY A 67 7.97 -5.36 -12.10
N LYS A 68 9.08 -5.81 -11.49
CA LYS A 68 9.51 -5.35 -10.17
C LYS A 68 9.78 -3.85 -10.16
N TYR A 69 10.52 -3.36 -11.15
CA TYR A 69 10.82 -1.93 -11.28
C TYR A 69 9.53 -1.11 -11.45
N ASN A 70 8.62 -1.52 -12.33
CA ASN A 70 7.34 -0.85 -12.54
C ASN A 70 6.48 -0.84 -11.26
N THR A 71 6.47 -1.97 -10.52
CA THR A 71 5.74 -2.05 -9.24
C THR A 71 6.34 -1.11 -8.19
N LEU A 72 7.66 -1.05 -8.08
CA LEU A 72 8.34 -0.10 -7.18
C LEU A 72 8.03 1.35 -7.57
N TYR A 73 8.09 1.66 -8.87
CA TYR A 73 7.75 3.00 -9.38
C TYR A 73 6.33 3.42 -8.98
N LYS A 74 5.33 2.55 -9.22
CA LYS A 74 3.93 2.80 -8.83
C LYS A 74 3.75 3.06 -7.34
N ILE A 75 4.44 2.29 -6.49
CA ILE A 75 4.38 2.44 -5.03
C ILE A 75 5.00 3.77 -4.61
N ASN A 76 6.18 4.11 -5.14
CA ASN A 76 6.85 5.37 -4.82
C ASN A 76 6.01 6.57 -5.26
N THR A 77 5.44 6.55 -6.47
CA THR A 77 4.53 7.62 -6.93
C THR A 77 3.31 7.77 -6.02
N LEU A 78 2.73 6.67 -5.53
CA LEU A 78 1.62 6.73 -4.58
C LEU A 78 2.05 7.39 -3.25
N ILE A 79 3.22 7.02 -2.72
CA ILE A 79 3.75 7.61 -1.49
C ILE A 79 3.98 9.12 -1.69
N ASP A 80 4.63 9.51 -2.77
CA ASP A 80 4.95 10.92 -3.07
C ASP A 80 3.68 11.78 -3.15
N GLU A 81 2.62 11.30 -3.83
CA GLU A 81 1.36 12.04 -3.94
C GLU A 81 0.60 12.11 -2.60
N LEU A 82 0.61 11.03 -1.80
CA LEU A 82 0.02 11.03 -0.46
C LEU A 82 0.75 11.99 0.48
N GLU A 83 2.07 12.09 0.40
CA GLU A 83 2.86 13.04 1.19
C GLU A 83 2.57 14.50 0.83
N LYS A 84 2.32 14.80 -0.46
CA LYS A 84 1.90 16.14 -0.89
C LYS A 84 0.53 16.49 -0.34
N ALA A 85 -0.45 15.59 -0.51
CA ALA A 85 -1.80 15.79 0.01
C ALA A 85 -1.81 15.98 1.53
N LYS A 86 -0.99 15.21 2.25
CA LYS A 86 -0.81 15.37 3.70
C LYS A 86 -0.34 16.79 4.06
N LYS A 87 0.70 17.30 3.40
CA LYS A 87 1.24 18.65 3.69
C LYS A 87 0.20 19.76 3.45
N GLU A 88 -0.59 19.63 2.39
CA GLU A 88 -1.67 20.58 2.11
C GLU A 88 -2.75 20.55 3.19
N LEU A 89 -3.16 19.36 3.65
CA LEU A 89 -4.13 19.22 4.74
C LEU A 89 -3.60 19.74 6.08
N GLU A 90 -2.32 19.50 6.40
CA GLU A 90 -1.67 20.02 7.61
C GLU A 90 -1.70 21.56 7.62
N ALA A 91 -1.36 22.21 6.49
CA ALA A 91 -1.41 23.67 6.37
C ALA A 91 -2.82 24.23 6.60
N ILE A 92 -3.85 23.62 5.99
CA ILE A 92 -5.26 24.01 6.18
C ILE A 92 -5.67 23.85 7.66
N THR A 93 -5.26 22.75 8.28
CA THR A 93 -5.61 22.43 9.67
C THR A 93 -5.01 23.45 10.65
N GLU A 94 -3.74 23.82 10.44
CA GLU A 94 -3.05 24.85 11.24
C GLU A 94 -3.71 26.22 11.13
N GLU A 95 -4.12 26.61 9.92
CA GLU A 95 -4.83 27.87 9.63
C GLU A 95 -6.19 27.93 10.36
N HIS A 96 -6.84 26.78 10.55
CA HIS A 96 -8.10 26.65 11.30
C HIS A 96 -7.91 26.33 12.80
N HIS A 97 -6.68 26.36 13.32
CA HIS A 97 -6.34 26.06 14.72
C HIS A 97 -6.84 24.70 15.23
N LEU A 98 -7.04 23.72 14.35
CA LEU A 98 -7.44 22.37 14.72
C LEU A 98 -6.19 21.60 15.17
N LYS A 99 -6.25 20.90 16.31
CA LYS A 99 -5.17 20.01 16.77
C LYS A 99 -5.47 18.58 16.36
N ILE A 100 -4.75 18.08 15.35
CA ILE A 100 -4.76 16.64 15.03
C ILE A 100 -3.93 15.94 16.11
N LYS A 101 -4.57 15.10 16.94
CA LYS A 101 -3.83 14.16 17.80
C LYS A 101 -3.29 13.03 16.94
N ALA A 102 -2.06 12.58 17.24
CA ALA A 102 -1.54 11.37 16.64
C ALA A 102 -2.43 10.17 16.99
N PRO A 103 -2.68 9.24 16.06
CA PRO A 103 -3.38 8.00 16.38
C PRO A 103 -2.57 7.19 17.41
N GLU A 104 -3.26 6.63 18.40
CA GLU A 104 -2.71 5.73 19.42
C GLU A 104 -2.24 4.39 18.83
#